data_AF-A0A7K3PTB9-F1
#
_entry.id   AF-A0A7K3PTB9-F1
#
_cell.length_a   1.000
_cell.length_b   1.000
_cell.length_c   1.000
_cell.angle_alpha   90.00
_cell.angle_beta   90.00
_cell.angle_gamma   90.00
#
_symmetry.space_group_name_H-M   'P 1'
#
loop_
_entity.id
_entity.type
_entity.pdbx_description
1 polymer ?
#
loop_
_entity_poly.entity_id
_entity_poly.type
_entity_poly.pdbx_seq_one_letter_code
_entity_poly.pdbx_strand_id
1 'polypeptide(L)'
;WHAARAEDGRGEPTELARTLPAHFGLDSMYALIEALHLRRVEPVRRHELTPVLFATAADGDPLARSVVDRQADEVVAMAVVALTRLDLLDEPAPVLLGGSVLAARHPRLDDRIRELLAARAPKAVPRVVTAPPVLGSVLLGLDHVGAGPGAGERAREHFTA
;
A
#
# COMPACT_ATOMS: atom_id res chain seq x y z
N TRP A 1 1.35 -10.97 12.55
CA TRP A 1 1.97 -11.48 13.79
C TRP A 1 1.37 -10.83 15.03
N HIS A 2 1.10 -9.51 15.04
CA HIS A 2 0.46 -8.81 16.16
C HIS A 2 -0.82 -9.49 16.69
N ALA A 3 -1.80 -9.76 15.82
CA ALA A 3 -3.05 -10.43 16.20
C ALA A 3 -2.82 -11.79 16.87
N ALA A 4 -1.88 -12.60 16.37
CA ALA A 4 -1.54 -13.89 16.96
C ALA A 4 -0.92 -13.76 18.36
N ARG A 5 -0.15 -12.69 18.60
CA ARG A 5 0.43 -12.42 19.92
C ARG A 5 -0.58 -11.83 20.90
N ALA A 6 -1.56 -11.08 20.40
CA ALA A 6 -2.67 -10.63 21.23
C ALA A 6 -3.51 -11.82 21.69
N GLU A 7 -3.80 -12.76 20.78
CA GLU A 7 -4.52 -14.02 21.08
C GLU A 7 -3.85 -14.86 22.17
N ASP A 8 -2.53 -15.01 22.11
CA ASP A 8 -1.78 -15.83 23.08
C ASP A 8 -1.22 -15.05 24.29
N GLY A 9 -1.58 -13.77 24.42
CA GLY A 9 -1.23 -12.91 25.56
C GLY A 9 0.20 -12.36 25.57
N ARG A 10 0.99 -12.58 24.50
CA ARG A 10 2.38 -12.06 24.39
C ARG A 10 2.50 -10.67 23.76
N GLY A 11 1.38 -10.06 23.38
CA GLY A 11 1.33 -8.77 22.69
C GLY A 11 0.20 -7.90 23.18
N GLU A 12 0.24 -6.62 22.81
CA GLU A 12 -0.81 -5.66 23.13
C GLU A 12 -2.17 -6.11 22.58
N PRO A 13 -3.28 -5.84 23.28
CA PRO A 13 -4.62 -6.11 22.79
C PRO A 13 -4.89 -5.42 21.45
N THR A 14 -5.56 -6.13 20.54
CA THR A 14 -6.00 -5.57 19.26
C THR A 14 -7.23 -6.30 18.75
N GLU A 15 -8.16 -5.54 18.16
CA GLU A 15 -9.33 -6.08 17.47
C GLU A 15 -8.95 -6.97 16.28
N LEU A 16 -7.71 -6.86 15.76
CA LEU A 16 -7.22 -7.75 14.70
C LEU A 16 -7.25 -9.22 15.08
N ALA A 17 -7.17 -9.57 16.37
CA ALA A 17 -7.33 -10.96 16.84
C ALA A 17 -8.73 -11.51 16.54
N ARG A 18 -9.74 -10.63 16.47
CA ARG A 18 -11.12 -10.98 16.15
C ARG A 18 -11.47 -10.74 14.68
N THR A 19 -11.07 -9.60 14.11
CA THR A 19 -11.50 -9.18 12.77
C THR A 19 -10.86 -10.01 11.65
N LEU A 20 -9.59 -10.42 11.81
CA LEU A 20 -8.90 -11.23 10.80
C LEU A 20 -9.51 -12.63 10.64
N PRO A 21 -9.70 -13.46 11.69
CA PRO A 21 -10.31 -14.77 11.50
C PRO A 21 -11.77 -14.68 11.07
N ALA A 22 -12.53 -13.70 11.59
CA ALA A 22 -13.92 -13.48 11.19
C ALA A 22 -14.07 -13.21 9.68
N HIS A 23 -13.12 -12.50 9.06
CA HIS A 23 -13.11 -12.27 7.60
C HIS A 23 -13.09 -13.57 6.79
N PHE A 24 -12.48 -14.63 7.32
CA PHE A 24 -12.44 -15.95 6.69
C PHE A 24 -13.52 -16.92 7.21
N GLY A 25 -14.45 -16.43 8.04
CA GLY A 25 -15.48 -17.28 8.68
C GLY A 25 -14.90 -18.25 9.70
N LEU A 26 -13.81 -17.86 10.38
CA LEU A 26 -13.14 -18.66 11.39
C LEU A 26 -13.30 -18.01 12.78
N ASP A 27 -13.35 -18.84 13.81
CA ASP A 27 -13.68 -18.39 15.17
C ASP A 27 -12.47 -17.90 15.98
N SER A 28 -11.24 -18.15 15.52
CA SER A 28 -10.04 -17.78 16.27
C SER A 28 -8.82 -17.55 15.38
N MET A 29 -7.84 -16.82 15.92
CA MET A 29 -6.53 -16.69 15.30
C MET A 29 -5.84 -18.04 15.10
N TYR A 30 -5.99 -18.99 16.02
CA TYR A 30 -5.43 -20.33 15.88
C TYR A 30 -6.01 -21.06 14.66
N ALA A 31 -7.32 -21.00 14.46
CA ALA A 31 -7.99 -21.57 13.29
C ALA A 31 -7.52 -20.90 11.98
N LEU A 32 -7.39 -19.57 11.97
CA LEU A 32 -6.85 -18.85 10.81
C LEU A 32 -5.39 -19.23 10.51
N ILE A 33 -4.55 -19.30 11.55
CA ILE A 33 -3.15 -19.70 11.42
C ILE A 33 -3.08 -21.12 10.83
N GLU A 34 -3.83 -22.07 11.38
CA GLU A 34 -3.88 -23.45 10.88
C GLU A 34 -4.33 -23.47 9.41
N ALA A 35 -5.42 -22.76 9.07
CA ALA A 35 -5.96 -22.71 7.72
C ALA A 35 -4.97 -22.12 6.70
N LEU A 36 -4.18 -21.12 7.09
CA LEU A 36 -3.11 -20.54 6.26
C LEU A 36 -1.92 -21.49 6.08
N HIS A 37 -1.55 -22.25 7.12
CA HIS A 37 -0.45 -23.23 7.07
C HIS A 37 -0.84 -24.44 6.22
N LEU A 38 -2.04 -24.96 6.42
CA LEU A 38 -2.58 -26.11 5.70
C LEU A 38 -3.17 -25.75 4.33
N ARG A 39 -3.04 -24.48 3.90
CA ARG A 39 -3.48 -23.99 2.59
C ARG A 39 -4.99 -24.16 2.34
N ARG A 40 -5.78 -24.24 3.41
CA ARG A 40 -7.25 -24.18 3.37
C ARG A 40 -7.74 -22.77 3.01
N VAL A 41 -6.95 -21.75 3.37
CA VAL A 41 -7.04 -20.42 2.77
C VAL A 41 -6.03 -20.34 1.63
N GLU A 42 -6.55 -20.18 0.42
CA GLU A 42 -5.78 -19.95 -0.81
C GLU A 42 -4.77 -18.79 -0.61
N PRO A 43 -3.50 -18.93 -1.03
CA PRO A 43 -2.46 -17.91 -0.80
C PRO A 43 -2.80 -16.54 -1.37
N VAL A 44 -3.49 -16.50 -2.52
CA VAL A 44 -3.90 -15.26 -3.17
C VAL A 44 -4.81 -14.43 -2.27
N ARG A 45 -5.59 -15.09 -1.40
CA ARG A 45 -6.51 -14.45 -0.46
C ARG A 45 -5.81 -13.78 0.71
N ARG A 46 -4.49 -13.97 0.89
CA ARG A 46 -3.72 -13.24 1.91
C ARG A 46 -3.76 -11.73 1.71
N HIS A 47 -3.96 -11.26 0.48
CA HIS A 47 -4.12 -9.84 0.19
C HIS A 47 -5.39 -9.24 0.80
N GLU A 48 -6.39 -10.07 1.14
CA GLU A 48 -7.61 -9.64 1.83
C GLU A 48 -7.35 -9.19 3.28
N LEU A 49 -6.20 -9.55 3.87
CA LEU A 49 -5.84 -9.14 5.23
C LEU A 49 -5.56 -7.63 5.35
N THR A 50 -5.06 -6.99 4.28
CA THR A 50 -4.73 -5.55 4.29
C THR A 50 -5.99 -4.68 4.39
N PRO A 51 -7.07 -4.92 3.61
CA PRO A 51 -8.36 -4.26 3.83
C PRO A 51 -8.90 -4.41 5.26
N VAL A 52 -8.79 -5.59 5.87
CA VAL A 52 -9.22 -5.81 7.26
C VAL A 52 -8.38 -4.99 8.25
N LEU A 53 -7.07 -4.93 8.04
CA LEU A 53 -6.16 -4.08 8.82
C LEU A 53 -6.57 -2.60 8.72
N PHE A 54 -6.86 -2.11 7.52
CA PHE A 54 -7.29 -0.73 7.29
C PHE A 54 -8.63 -0.43 7.95
N ALA A 55 -9.63 -1.30 7.81
CA ALA A 55 -10.91 -1.13 8.51
C ALA A 55 -10.70 -1.07 10.04
N THR A 56 -9.94 -2.00 10.59
CA THR A 56 -9.65 -2.05 12.04
C THR A 56 -8.90 -0.80 12.53
N ALA A 57 -7.97 -0.28 11.73
CA ALA A 57 -7.26 0.97 12.02
C ALA A 57 -8.19 2.19 11.94
N ALA A 58 -9.11 2.23 10.98
CA ALA A 58 -10.10 3.28 10.86
C ALA A 58 -11.03 3.31 12.09
N ASP A 59 -11.43 2.15 12.58
CA ASP A 59 -12.36 1.98 13.70
C ASP A 59 -11.81 2.40 15.07
N GLY A 60 -10.49 2.57 15.23
CA GLY A 60 -9.95 3.00 16.53
C GLY A 60 -8.67 2.32 16.95
N ASP A 61 -8.42 1.11 16.46
CA ASP A 61 -7.48 0.19 17.07
C ASP A 61 -6.04 0.76 17.07
N PRO A 62 -5.45 1.04 18.26
CA PRO A 62 -4.14 1.69 18.34
C PRO A 62 -3.03 0.87 17.68
N LEU A 63 -3.10 -0.46 17.79
CA LEU A 63 -2.09 -1.33 17.20
C LEU A 63 -2.20 -1.33 15.68
N ALA A 64 -3.39 -1.50 15.11
CA ALA A 64 -3.61 -1.48 13.68
C ALA A 64 -3.17 -0.13 13.07
N ARG A 65 -3.51 0.96 13.76
CA ARG A 65 -3.04 2.32 13.46
C ARG A 65 -1.52 2.42 13.42
N SER A 66 -0.83 1.87 14.42
CA SER A 66 0.64 1.87 14.46
C SER A 66 1.28 1.13 13.28
N VAL A 67 0.64 0.06 12.78
CA VAL A 67 1.13 -0.69 11.61
C VAL A 67 1.00 0.16 10.35
N VAL A 68 -0.10 0.90 10.20
CA VAL A 68 -0.31 1.84 9.09
C VAL A 68 0.69 3.00 9.15
N ASP A 69 0.94 3.57 10.34
CA ASP A 69 1.91 4.66 10.51
C ASP A 69 3.34 4.21 10.17
N ARG A 70 3.73 3.02 10.62
CA ARG A 70 5.03 2.44 10.27
C ARG A 70 5.17 2.23 8.76
N GLN A 71 4.11 1.81 8.08
CA GLN A 71 4.14 1.67 6.62
C GLN A 71 4.36 3.04 5.94
N ALA A 72 3.76 4.11 6.46
CA ALA A 72 4.02 5.46 5.98
C ALA A 72 5.49 5.87 6.18
N ASP A 73 6.06 5.58 7.36
CA ASP A 73 7.47 5.86 7.67
C ASP A 73 8.42 5.17 6.67
N GLU A 74 8.18 3.89 6.36
CA GLU A 74 8.99 3.12 5.40
C GLU A 74 8.86 3.65 3.96
N VAL A 75 7.65 4.03 3.54
CA VAL A 75 7.43 4.62 2.21
C VAL A 75 8.20 5.94 2.08
N VAL A 76 8.14 6.80 3.10
CA VAL A 76 8.88 8.08 3.06
C VAL A 76 10.38 7.87 3.19
N ALA A 77 10.84 6.93 4.02
CA ALA A 77 12.26 6.59 4.10
C ALA A 77 12.81 6.17 2.73
N MET A 78 12.09 5.31 2.01
CA MET A 78 12.46 4.90 0.66
C MET A 78 12.47 6.08 -0.33
N ALA A 79 11.45 6.93 -0.31
CA ALA A 79 11.35 8.09 -1.18
C ALA A 79 12.50 9.08 -0.95
N VAL A 80 12.82 9.40 0.31
CA VAL A 80 13.92 10.31 0.68
C VAL A 80 15.26 9.75 0.23
N VAL A 81 15.51 8.45 0.41
CA VAL A 81 16.76 7.81 -0.07
C VAL A 81 16.88 7.90 -1.59
N ALA A 82 15.80 7.65 -2.34
CA ALA A 82 15.81 7.75 -3.79
C ALA A 82 16.06 9.20 -4.25
N LEU A 83 15.37 10.17 -3.67
CA LEU A 83 15.55 11.60 -3.98
C LEU A 83 16.98 12.05 -3.67
N THR A 84 17.55 11.60 -2.55
CA THR A 84 18.94 11.93 -2.17
C THR A 84 19.93 11.41 -3.20
N ARG A 85 19.79 10.14 -3.60
CA ARG A 85 20.73 9.49 -4.54
C ARG A 85 20.65 10.04 -5.96
N LEU A 86 19.50 10.60 -6.32
CA LEU A 86 19.27 11.22 -7.62
C LEU A 86 19.57 12.73 -7.62
N ASP A 87 20.01 13.29 -6.48
CA ASP A 87 20.23 14.73 -6.31
C ASP A 87 18.96 15.58 -6.58
N LEU A 88 17.80 15.08 -6.12
CA LEU A 88 16.47 15.66 -6.35
C LEU A 88 15.79 16.18 -5.08
N LEU A 89 16.44 16.13 -3.91
CA LEU A 89 15.84 16.63 -2.66
C LEU A 89 15.52 18.12 -2.72
N ASP A 90 16.40 18.88 -3.38
CA ASP A 90 16.27 20.32 -3.56
C ASP A 90 15.59 20.71 -4.87
N GLU A 91 14.96 19.78 -5.57
CA GLU A 91 14.23 20.04 -6.82
C GLU A 91 12.75 19.63 -6.70
N PRO A 92 11.82 20.35 -7.35
CA PRO A 92 10.44 19.89 -7.46
C PRO A 92 10.38 18.53 -8.16
N ALA A 93 10.08 17.47 -7.40
CA ALA A 93 10.13 16.10 -7.89
C ALA A 93 8.80 15.35 -7.64
N PRO A 94 8.14 14.80 -8.68
CA PRO A 94 6.96 13.96 -8.47
C PRO A 94 7.37 12.63 -7.80
N VAL A 95 6.70 12.28 -6.70
CA VAL A 95 6.84 10.98 -6.04
C VAL A 95 5.58 10.17 -6.31
N LEU A 96 5.71 9.15 -7.17
CA LEU A 96 4.58 8.33 -7.59
C LEU A 96 4.36 7.18 -6.60
N LEU A 97 3.26 7.27 -5.85
CA LEU A 97 2.81 6.25 -4.91
C LEU A 97 2.06 5.16 -5.70
N GLY A 98 2.70 4.00 -5.85
CA GLY A 98 2.19 2.87 -6.62
C GLY A 98 1.86 1.65 -5.74
N GLY A 99 1.18 0.67 -6.34
CA GLY A 99 0.76 -0.57 -5.68
C GLY A 99 -0.59 -0.45 -4.97
N SER A 100 -1.28 -1.59 -4.81
CA SER A 100 -2.66 -1.64 -4.33
C SER A 100 -2.85 -1.04 -2.92
N VAL A 101 -1.84 -1.12 -2.06
CA VAL A 101 -1.88 -0.56 -0.70
C VAL A 101 -1.98 0.97 -0.72
N LEU A 102 -1.15 1.64 -1.53
CA LEU A 102 -1.18 3.11 -1.65
C LEU A 102 -2.35 3.57 -2.54
N ALA A 103 -2.70 2.78 -3.56
CA ALA A 103 -3.86 3.04 -4.40
C ALA A 103 -5.20 2.95 -3.64
N ALA A 104 -5.23 2.28 -2.47
CA ALA A 104 -6.40 2.22 -1.60
C ALA A 104 -6.71 3.56 -0.91
N ARG A 105 -5.78 4.54 -0.94
CA ARG A 105 -5.96 5.90 -0.38
C ARG A 105 -6.51 5.93 1.04
N HIS A 106 -5.97 5.05 1.89
CA HIS A 106 -6.37 5.03 3.29
C HIS A 106 -5.97 6.37 3.95
N PRO A 107 -6.91 7.17 4.50
CA PRO A 107 -6.64 8.56 4.91
C PRO A 107 -5.44 8.70 5.84
N ARG A 108 -5.34 7.84 6.87
CA ARG A 108 -4.22 7.85 7.81
C ARG A 108 -2.86 7.61 7.14
N LEU A 109 -2.82 6.72 6.14
CA LEU A 109 -1.59 6.38 5.43
C LEU A 109 -1.16 7.57 4.56
N ASP A 110 -2.10 8.10 3.78
CA ASP A 110 -1.86 9.22 2.87
C ASP A 110 -1.47 10.50 3.64
N ASP A 111 -2.19 10.82 4.71
CA ASP A 111 -1.93 12.00 5.54
C ASP A 111 -0.56 11.92 6.20
N ARG A 112 -0.21 10.75 6.76
CA ARG A 112 1.10 10.54 7.38
C ARG A 112 2.24 10.61 6.36
N ILE A 113 2.05 10.06 5.15
CA ILE A 113 3.03 10.19 4.06
C ILE A 113 3.22 11.67 3.69
N ARG A 114 2.14 12.44 3.55
CA ARG A 114 2.22 13.88 3.22
C ARG A 114 2.96 14.66 4.30
N GLU A 115 2.62 14.43 5.57
CA GLU A 115 3.27 15.07 6.72
C GLU A 115 4.79 14.80 6.72
N LEU A 116 5.17 13.53 6.60
CA LEU A 116 6.57 13.10 6.64
C LEU A 116 7.36 13.59 5.43
N LEU A 117 6.77 13.60 4.23
CA LEU A 117 7.40 14.18 3.04
C LEU A 117 7.58 15.69 3.18
N ALA A 118 6.58 16.42 3.67
CA ALA A 118 6.70 17.85 3.89
C ALA A 118 7.86 18.21 4.84
N ALA A 119 8.14 17.35 5.82
CA ALA A 119 9.25 17.54 6.75
C ALA A 119 10.63 17.15 6.19
N ARG A 120 10.71 16.06 5.39
CA ARG A 120 12.00 15.46 4.98
C ARG A 120 12.40 15.71 3.53
N ALA A 121 11.43 15.98 2.67
CA ALA A 121 11.61 16.25 1.25
C ALA A 121 10.53 17.26 0.80
N PRO A 122 10.61 18.53 1.25
CA PRO A 122 9.53 19.52 1.09
C PRO A 122 9.19 19.84 -0.37
N LYS A 123 10.09 19.58 -1.32
CA LYS A 123 9.87 19.76 -2.76
C LYS A 123 9.31 18.51 -3.45
N ALA A 124 9.17 17.39 -2.73
CA ALA A 124 8.52 16.19 -3.23
C ALA A 124 7.01 16.42 -3.39
N VAL A 125 6.47 16.05 -4.54
CA VAL A 125 5.05 16.16 -4.86
C VAL A 125 4.44 14.75 -4.93
N PRO A 126 3.87 14.22 -3.83
CA PRO A 126 3.29 12.88 -3.82
C PRO A 126 2.04 12.80 -4.68
N ARG A 127 1.98 11.81 -5.57
CA ARG A 127 0.83 11.51 -6.44
C ARG A 127 0.54 10.02 -6.44
N VAL A 128 -0.72 9.66 -6.29
CA VAL A 128 -1.16 8.27 -6.46
C VAL A 128 -1.39 8.03 -7.94
N VAL A 129 -0.75 7.00 -8.50
CA VAL A 129 -0.98 6.58 -9.89
C VAL A 129 -2.10 5.56 -9.91
N THR A 130 -3.20 5.89 -10.59
CA THR A 130 -4.35 4.99 -10.77
C THR A 130 -4.39 4.32 -12.13
N ALA A 131 -3.55 4.77 -13.07
CA ALA A 131 -3.43 4.11 -14.36
C ALA A 131 -2.87 2.69 -14.19
N PRO A 132 -3.38 1.70 -14.95
CA PRO A 132 -2.90 0.33 -14.83
C PRO A 132 -1.45 0.24 -15.33
N PRO A 133 -0.55 -0.52 -14.66
CA PRO A 133 0.87 -0.59 -15.04
C PRO A 133 1.12 -1.00 -16.50
N VAL A 134 0.22 -1.83 -17.07
CA VAL A 134 0.27 -2.26 -18.47
C VAL A 134 0.23 -1.07 -19.44
N LEU A 135 -0.44 0.04 -19.11
CA LEU A 135 -0.42 1.25 -19.92
C LEU A 135 1.01 1.78 -20.05
N GLY A 136 1.78 1.78 -18.96
CA GLY A 136 3.19 2.19 -18.97
C GLY A 136 4.03 1.31 -19.90
N SER A 137 3.81 -0.01 -19.88
CA SER A 137 4.47 -0.95 -20.79
C SER A 137 4.12 -0.72 -22.26
N VAL A 138 2.84 -0.42 -22.55
CA VAL A 138 2.39 -0.08 -23.90
C VAL A 138 3.04 1.20 -24.38
N LEU A 139 3.03 2.26 -23.57
CA LEU A 139 3.67 3.54 -23.91
C LEU A 139 5.17 3.36 -24.17
N LEU A 140 5.86 2.59 -23.32
CA LEU A 140 7.28 2.28 -23.51
C LEU A 140 7.55 1.52 -24.81
N GLY A 141 6.69 0.57 -25.18
CA GLY A 141 6.78 -0.15 -26.45
C GLY A 141 6.53 0.75 -27.66
N LEU A 142 5.56 1.66 -27.58
CA LEU A 142 5.25 2.64 -28.62
C LEU A 142 6.42 3.60 -28.86
N ASP A 143 7.08 4.07 -27.79
CA ASP A 143 8.28 4.89 -27.88
C ASP A 143 9.43 4.12 -28.55
N HIS A 144 9.61 2.84 -28.21
CA HIS A 144 10.66 1.99 -28.77
C HIS A 144 10.55 1.78 -30.28
N VAL A 145 9.32 1.61 -30.80
CA VAL A 145 9.09 1.41 -32.24
C VAL A 145 8.93 2.73 -33.02
N GLY A 146 9.08 3.88 -32.36
CA GLY A 146 8.88 5.18 -32.98
C GLY A 146 7.46 5.38 -33.51
N ALA A 147 6.45 4.94 -32.75
CA ALA A 147 5.06 5.02 -33.18
C ALA A 147 4.64 6.47 -33.48
N GLY A 148 3.80 6.63 -34.50
CA GLY A 148 3.41 7.96 -35.00
C GLY A 148 2.64 8.81 -33.99
N PRO A 149 2.49 10.12 -34.27
CA PRO A 149 1.77 11.06 -33.41
C PRO A 149 0.38 10.54 -33.00
N GLY A 150 0.02 10.74 -31.73
CA GLY A 150 -1.28 10.33 -31.17
C GLY A 150 -1.39 8.84 -30.79
N ALA A 151 -0.40 7.99 -31.05
CA ALA A 151 -0.43 6.59 -30.62
C ALA A 151 -0.50 6.46 -29.09
N GLY A 152 0.30 7.26 -28.37
CA GLY A 152 0.27 7.29 -26.91
C GLY A 152 -1.02 7.87 -26.32
N GLU A 153 -1.66 8.82 -27.00
CA GLU A 153 -2.96 9.37 -26.58
C GLU A 153 -4.07 8.32 -26.70
N ARG A 154 -4.16 7.63 -27.84
CA ARG A 154 -5.11 6.51 -28.01
C ARG A 154 -4.88 5.39 -26.99
N ALA A 155 -3.62 5.09 -26.67
CA ALA A 155 -3.31 4.13 -25.62
C ALA A 155 -3.81 4.62 -24.25
N ARG A 156 -3.58 5.90 -23.89
CA ARG A 156 -4.13 6.46 -22.65
C ARG A 156 -5.65 6.38 -22.62
N GLU A 157 -6.33 6.84 -23.67
CA GLU A 157 -7.78 6.79 -23.80
C GLU A 157 -8.32 5.38 -23.57
N HIS A 158 -7.72 4.37 -24.22
CA HIS A 158 -8.13 2.97 -24.08
C HIS A 158 -8.05 2.45 -22.64
N PHE A 159 -7.08 2.90 -21.85
CA PHE A 159 -6.87 2.46 -20.46
C PHE A 159 -7.49 3.41 -19.41
N THR A 160 -8.05 4.54 -19.84
CA THR A 160 -8.79 5.48 -18.97
C THR A 160 -10.31 5.42 -19.13
N ALA A 161 -10.81 4.78 -20.19
CA ALA A 161 -12.23 4.48 -20.41
C ALA A 161 -12.69 3.29 -19.56
#